data_AF-A0A061DC09-F1
#
_entry.id   AF-A0A061DC09-F1
#
_cell.length_a   1.000
_cell.length_b   1.000
_cell.length_c   1.000
_cell.angle_alpha   90.00
_cell.angle_beta   90.00
_cell.angle_gamma   90.00
#
_symmetry.space_group_name_H-M   'P 1'
#
loop_
_entity.id
_entity.type
_entity.pdbx_description
1 polymer ?
#
loop_
_entity_poly.entity_id
_entity_poly.type
_entity_poly.pdbx_seq_one_letter_code
_entity_poly.pdbx_strand_id
1 'polypeptide(L)'
;MAVEPSGVVGNFRDFPPLYTEQINDATLSKQLEVWEGLICWQFNSNGLHIINSNIMDVYPFSNTKINRRVSRDFMVLIAQHMVERGFGFYLHSITEFCKLNDCSVWGALCFGKTGKSNKVRSLHEQEYQKIISKAKNGGSLVENLKERRKYMVTNTIAVGVFGKTIDETAEEVLCYLKLQLSGNQVETPYYLFYAERESTRQFRSWPEEHVAFIISTLATQKRIVVTANETVYCKNLNSKELGVQVI
;
A
#
# COMPACT_ATOMS: atom_id res chain seq x y z
N MET A 1 -20.31 -14.62 -3.29
CA MET A 1 -21.00 -13.37 -3.65
C MET A 1 -20.42 -12.27 -2.79
N ALA A 2 -19.76 -11.27 -3.36
CA ALA A 2 -19.30 -10.11 -2.59
C ALA A 2 -20.54 -9.38 -2.05
N VAL A 3 -20.56 -9.11 -0.75
CA VAL A 3 -21.62 -8.29 -0.14
C VAL A 3 -21.50 -6.88 -0.73
N GLU A 4 -22.58 -6.37 -1.31
CA GLU A 4 -22.59 -5.01 -1.84
C GLU A 4 -22.19 -4.01 -0.73
N PRO A 5 -21.43 -2.96 -1.05
CA PRO A 5 -21.03 -1.99 -0.05
C PRO A 5 -22.28 -1.34 0.52
N SER A 6 -22.58 -1.57 1.80
CA SER A 6 -23.68 -0.90 2.48
C SER A 6 -23.30 0.55 2.81
N GLY A 7 -24.29 1.44 2.86
CA GLY A 7 -24.09 2.84 3.24
C GLY A 7 -23.61 3.75 2.11
N VAL A 8 -22.79 4.74 2.46
CA VAL A 8 -22.40 5.86 1.58
C VAL A 8 -21.76 5.37 0.27
N VAL A 9 -20.85 4.39 0.35
CA VAL A 9 -20.13 3.87 -0.83
C VAL A 9 -21.09 3.23 -1.85
N GLY A 10 -22.08 2.46 -1.39
CA GLY A 10 -23.08 1.84 -2.26
C GLY A 10 -23.94 2.87 -3.00
N ASN A 11 -24.28 3.97 -2.34
CA ASN A 11 -25.13 5.02 -2.92
C ASN A 11 -24.42 5.83 -4.02
N PHE A 12 -23.09 5.96 -3.97
CA PHE A 12 -22.34 6.79 -4.91
C PHE A 12 -21.63 6.02 -6.03
N ARG A 13 -21.51 4.68 -5.96
CA ARG A 13 -20.77 3.89 -6.98
C ARG A 13 -21.27 4.06 -8.41
N ASP A 14 -22.58 4.26 -8.58
CA ASP A 14 -23.22 4.42 -9.89
C ASP A 14 -23.52 5.89 -10.20
N PHE A 15 -22.97 6.83 -9.42
CA PHE A 15 -23.19 8.27 -9.61
C PHE A 15 -22.17 8.81 -10.64
N PRO A 16 -22.58 9.19 -11.87
CA PRO A 16 -21.62 9.56 -12.92
C PRO A 16 -20.64 10.68 -12.55
N PRO A 17 -21.02 11.73 -11.79
CA PRO A 17 -20.07 12.76 -11.34
C PRO A 17 -18.92 12.23 -10.47
N LEU A 18 -19.07 11.09 -9.79
CA LEU A 18 -18.00 10.48 -8.99
C LEU A 18 -16.76 10.16 -9.84
N TYR A 19 -16.94 9.87 -11.13
CA TYR A 19 -15.87 9.49 -12.06
C TYR A 19 -15.19 10.69 -12.74
N THR A 20 -15.64 11.92 -12.47
CA THR A 20 -15.09 13.16 -13.03
C THR A 20 -14.54 14.02 -11.91
N GLU A 21 -13.26 14.41 -11.97
CA GLU A 21 -12.64 15.29 -10.97
C GLU A 21 -13.45 16.58 -10.79
N GLN A 22 -13.93 16.82 -9.56
CA GLN A 22 -14.72 18.01 -9.27
C GLN A 22 -13.85 19.26 -9.20
N ILE A 23 -14.31 20.35 -9.80
CA ILE A 23 -13.57 21.62 -9.86
C ILE A 23 -13.57 22.31 -8.49
N ASN A 24 -14.70 22.24 -7.77
CA ASN A 24 -14.83 22.80 -6.44
C ASN A 24 -14.08 21.94 -5.40
N ASP A 25 -13.17 22.57 -4.65
CA ASP A 25 -12.32 21.87 -3.69
C ASP A 25 -13.09 21.20 -2.54
N ALA A 26 -14.15 21.82 -2.02
CA ALA A 26 -14.94 21.21 -0.95
C ALA A 26 -15.67 19.95 -1.46
N THR A 27 -16.23 20.01 -2.67
CA THR A 27 -16.85 18.84 -3.32
C THR A 27 -15.82 17.77 -3.65
N LEU A 28 -14.66 18.15 -4.18
CA LEU A 28 -13.58 17.22 -4.50
C LEU A 28 -13.04 16.54 -3.25
N SER A 29 -12.93 17.25 -2.12
CA SER A 29 -12.57 16.64 -0.84
C SER A 29 -13.54 15.51 -0.46
N LYS A 30 -14.85 15.74 -0.58
CA LYS A 30 -15.86 14.70 -0.32
C LYS A 30 -15.85 13.59 -1.35
N GLN A 31 -15.58 13.92 -2.61
CA GLN A 31 -15.42 12.94 -3.67
C GLN A 31 -14.25 11.98 -3.37
N LEU A 32 -13.11 12.50 -2.88
CA LEU A 32 -11.95 11.71 -2.50
C LEU A 32 -12.24 10.81 -1.30
N GLU A 33 -12.99 11.27 -0.30
CA GLU A 33 -13.46 10.44 0.82
C GLU A 33 -14.33 9.25 0.34
N VAL A 34 -15.21 9.48 -0.65
CA VAL A 34 -16.01 8.41 -1.25
C VAL A 34 -15.11 7.40 -1.99
N TRP A 35 -14.10 7.87 -2.72
CA TRP A 35 -13.12 7.01 -3.38
C TRP A 35 -12.27 6.21 -2.39
N GLU A 36 -11.85 6.81 -1.27
CA GLU A 36 -11.16 6.13 -0.16
C GLU A 36 -11.99 4.92 0.31
N GLY A 37 -13.26 5.15 0.66
CA GLY A 37 -14.17 4.08 1.09
C GLY A 37 -14.39 3.00 0.02
N LEU A 38 -14.47 3.39 -1.25
CA LEU A 38 -14.64 2.45 -2.37
C LEU A 38 -13.41 1.57 -2.60
N ILE A 39 -12.21 2.15 -2.50
CA ILE A 39 -10.94 1.41 -2.60
C ILE A 39 -10.78 0.47 -1.43
N CYS A 40 -11.06 0.92 -0.19
CA CYS A 40 -11.00 0.06 0.99
C CYS A 40 -11.99 -1.12 0.90
N TRP A 41 -13.20 -0.89 0.39
CA TRP A 41 -14.15 -1.97 0.13
C TRP A 41 -13.63 -2.95 -0.94
N GLN A 42 -13.03 -2.44 -2.02
CA GLN A 42 -12.45 -3.26 -3.09
C GLN A 42 -11.22 -4.05 -2.64
N PHE A 43 -10.39 -3.50 -1.76
CA PHE A 43 -9.29 -4.23 -1.14
C PHE A 43 -9.81 -5.48 -0.43
N ASN A 44 -10.84 -5.31 0.41
CA ASN A 44 -11.40 -6.40 1.22
C ASN A 44 -12.21 -7.43 0.40
N SER A 45 -12.90 -6.98 -0.65
CA SER A 45 -13.86 -7.83 -1.37
C SER A 45 -13.29 -8.47 -2.64
N ASN A 46 -12.33 -7.82 -3.28
CA ASN A 46 -11.87 -8.16 -4.62
C ASN A 46 -10.34 -8.16 -4.78
N GLY A 47 -9.57 -7.87 -3.72
CA GLY A 47 -8.11 -7.92 -3.77
C GLY A 47 -7.47 -6.77 -4.55
N LEU A 48 -8.09 -5.59 -4.56
CA LEU A 48 -7.46 -4.39 -5.10
C LEU A 48 -6.31 -3.95 -4.18
N HIS A 49 -5.09 -4.40 -4.48
CA HIS A 49 -3.91 -4.12 -3.68
C HIS A 49 -3.04 -3.00 -4.25
N ILE A 50 -3.05 -2.76 -5.57
CA ILE A 50 -2.14 -1.81 -6.23
C ILE A 50 -2.93 -0.88 -7.14
N ILE A 51 -2.71 0.44 -7.01
CA ILE A 51 -3.18 1.46 -7.94
C ILE A 51 -2.06 1.81 -8.92
N ASN A 52 -2.27 1.51 -10.21
CA ASN A 52 -1.34 1.81 -11.30
C ASN A 52 -2.09 2.00 -12.64
N SER A 53 -1.37 2.25 -13.73
CA SER A 53 -1.97 2.45 -15.06
C SER A 53 -2.75 1.23 -15.59
N ASN A 54 -2.42 0.02 -15.14
CA ASN A 54 -2.97 -1.22 -15.70
C ASN A 54 -4.39 -1.51 -15.20
N ILE A 55 -4.80 -0.91 -14.09
CA ILE A 55 -6.12 -1.12 -13.50
C ILE A 55 -7.17 -0.08 -13.96
N MET A 56 -6.79 0.83 -14.86
CA MET A 56 -7.65 1.94 -15.29
C MET A 56 -8.94 1.48 -16.00
N ASP A 57 -8.93 0.28 -16.59
CA ASP A 57 -10.09 -0.33 -17.26
C ASP A 57 -10.85 -1.31 -16.35
N VAL A 58 -10.44 -1.41 -15.08
CA VAL A 58 -10.98 -2.33 -14.08
C VAL A 58 -11.75 -1.54 -13.02
N TYR A 59 -12.78 -2.16 -12.46
CA TYR A 59 -13.47 -1.61 -11.30
C TYR A 59 -12.49 -1.47 -10.12
N PRO A 60 -12.52 -0.38 -9.32
CA PRO A 60 -13.54 0.67 -9.28
C PRO A 60 -13.33 1.85 -10.23
N PHE A 61 -12.21 1.91 -10.96
CA PHE A 61 -11.84 3.07 -11.80
C PHE A 61 -12.59 3.12 -13.13
N SER A 62 -13.14 1.99 -13.57
CA SER A 62 -14.05 1.87 -14.71
C SER A 62 -15.36 1.23 -14.25
N ASN A 63 -16.50 1.87 -14.59
CA ASN A 63 -17.84 1.34 -14.35
C ASN A 63 -18.60 1.25 -15.67
N THR A 64 -18.66 0.02 -16.19
CA THR A 64 -19.32 -0.30 -17.45
C THR A 64 -20.84 -0.11 -17.41
N LYS A 65 -21.47 -0.23 -16.22
CA LYS A 65 -22.92 -0.07 -16.05
C LYS A 65 -23.39 1.34 -16.40
N ILE A 66 -22.61 2.35 -16.03
CA ILE A 66 -22.91 3.77 -16.30
C ILE A 66 -22.05 4.37 -17.41
N ASN A 67 -21.23 3.55 -18.06
CA ASN A 67 -20.28 3.94 -19.10
C ASN A 67 -19.42 5.15 -18.68
N ARG A 68 -18.73 5.01 -17.54
CA ARG A 68 -17.82 6.03 -16.98
C ARG A 68 -16.49 5.41 -16.56
N ARG A 69 -15.44 6.22 -16.72
CA ARG A 69 -14.06 5.89 -16.36
C ARG A 69 -13.38 7.10 -15.76
N VAL A 70 -12.60 6.89 -14.70
CA VAL A 70 -11.73 7.90 -14.09
C VAL A 70 -10.60 8.25 -15.06
N SER A 71 -10.29 9.53 -15.21
CA SER A 71 -9.12 9.95 -16.00
C SER A 71 -7.82 9.56 -15.31
N ARG A 72 -6.73 9.41 -16.06
CA ARG A 72 -5.42 9.04 -15.47
C ARG A 72 -5.03 10.02 -14.37
N ASP A 73 -5.10 11.32 -14.65
CA ASP A 73 -4.76 12.39 -13.71
C ASP A 73 -5.61 12.36 -12.44
N PHE A 74 -6.90 12.02 -12.57
CA PHE A 74 -7.76 11.90 -11.40
C PHE A 74 -7.46 10.63 -10.59
N MET A 75 -7.12 9.51 -11.24
CA MET A 75 -6.63 8.31 -10.55
C MET A 75 -5.34 8.60 -9.76
N VAL A 76 -4.42 9.39 -10.31
CA VAL A 76 -3.20 9.80 -9.59
C VAL A 76 -3.55 10.60 -8.35
N LEU A 77 -4.52 11.52 -8.46
CA LEU A 77 -4.99 12.31 -7.33
C LEU A 77 -5.59 11.43 -6.22
N ILE A 78 -6.40 10.44 -6.61
CA ILE A 78 -6.97 9.46 -5.69
C ILE A 78 -5.85 8.65 -5.02
N ALA A 79 -4.86 8.17 -5.79
CA ALA A 79 -3.71 7.43 -5.24
C ALA A 79 -2.90 8.27 -4.25
N GLN A 80 -2.65 9.55 -4.56
CA GLN A 80 -1.99 10.48 -3.64
C GLN A 80 -2.82 10.66 -2.36
N HIS A 81 -4.13 10.83 -2.49
CA HIS A 81 -5.03 10.93 -1.35
C HIS A 81 -4.93 9.70 -0.43
N MET A 82 -4.91 8.49 -0.98
CA MET A 82 -4.71 7.26 -0.20
C MET A 82 -3.40 7.28 0.60
N VAL A 83 -2.30 7.76 0.02
CA VAL A 83 -1.01 7.87 0.71
C VAL A 83 -1.07 8.90 1.84
N GLU A 84 -1.59 10.11 1.58
CA GLU A 84 -1.69 11.19 2.58
C GLU A 84 -2.57 10.81 3.77
N ARG A 85 -3.59 9.99 3.52
CA ARG A 85 -4.51 9.48 4.55
C ARG A 85 -3.94 8.27 5.29
N GLY A 86 -2.76 7.78 4.90
CA GLY A 86 -2.09 6.65 5.53
C GLY A 86 -2.62 5.29 5.09
N PHE A 87 -3.45 5.21 4.04
CA PHE A 87 -3.96 3.94 3.49
C PHE A 87 -3.06 3.38 2.39
N GLY A 88 -2.06 4.13 1.92
CA GLY A 88 -1.21 3.71 0.82
C GLY A 88 0.26 4.02 1.00
N PHE A 89 1.09 3.34 0.22
CA PHE A 89 2.53 3.52 0.16
C PHE A 89 3.04 3.55 -1.27
N TYR A 90 4.13 4.28 -1.50
CA TYR A 90 4.76 4.38 -2.82
C TYR A 90 5.50 3.09 -3.17
N LEU A 91 4.84 2.25 -3.96
CA LEU A 91 5.39 0.98 -4.42
C LEU A 91 6.45 1.19 -5.50
N HIS A 92 6.30 2.21 -6.36
CA HIS A 92 7.23 2.45 -7.47
C HIS A 92 8.68 2.62 -7.03
N SER A 93 8.94 3.36 -5.94
CA SER A 93 10.30 3.56 -5.40
C SER A 93 10.92 2.27 -4.88
N ILE A 94 10.11 1.38 -4.31
CA ILE A 94 10.54 0.06 -3.84
C ILE A 94 10.87 -0.83 -5.05
N THR A 95 9.98 -0.88 -6.04
CA THR A 95 10.18 -1.66 -7.26
C THR A 95 11.39 -1.18 -8.07
N GLU A 96 11.56 0.14 -8.22
CA GLU A 96 12.72 0.73 -8.91
C GLU A 96 14.02 0.39 -8.20
N PHE A 97 14.06 0.51 -6.87
CA PHE A 97 15.22 0.09 -6.08
C PHE A 97 15.56 -1.39 -6.29
N CYS A 98 14.55 -2.27 -6.23
CA CYS A 98 14.71 -3.71 -6.45
C CYS A 98 15.29 -4.00 -7.84
N LYS A 99 14.78 -3.34 -8.88
CA LYS A 99 15.30 -3.47 -10.25
C LYS A 99 16.74 -2.98 -10.39
N LEU A 100 17.06 -1.81 -9.84
CA LEU A 100 18.41 -1.22 -9.93
C LEU A 100 19.46 -2.03 -9.17
N ASN A 101 19.07 -2.70 -8.08
CA ASN A 101 19.98 -3.46 -7.24
C ASN A 101 19.96 -4.97 -7.54
N ASP A 102 19.11 -5.40 -8.48
CA ASP A 102 18.87 -6.80 -8.82
C ASP A 102 18.55 -7.62 -7.55
N CYS A 103 17.53 -7.19 -6.81
CA CYS A 103 17.09 -7.87 -5.60
C CYS A 103 15.56 -7.98 -5.51
N SER A 104 15.08 -8.92 -4.71
CA SER A 104 13.67 -9.00 -4.34
C SER A 104 13.29 -7.91 -3.32
N VAL A 105 11.99 -7.76 -3.03
CA VAL A 105 11.51 -6.86 -1.95
C VAL A 105 12.00 -7.33 -0.57
N TRP A 106 12.12 -8.64 -0.38
CA TRP A 106 12.71 -9.28 0.79
C TRP A 106 14.20 -8.97 0.92
N GLY A 107 14.93 -8.98 -0.19
CA GLY A 107 16.32 -8.54 -0.22
C GLY A 107 16.48 -7.06 0.09
N ALA A 108 15.56 -6.22 -0.41
CA ALA A 108 15.50 -4.81 -0.05
C ALA A 108 15.26 -4.61 1.46
N LEU A 109 14.40 -5.40 2.09
CA LEU A 109 14.12 -5.36 3.53
C LEU A 109 15.41 -5.49 4.38
N CYS A 110 16.34 -6.33 3.92
CA CYS A 110 17.62 -6.61 4.58
C CYS A 110 18.82 -5.90 3.94
N PHE A 111 18.58 -4.94 3.05
CA PHE A 111 19.63 -4.24 2.34
C PHE A 111 20.38 -3.28 3.26
N GLY A 112 21.71 -3.41 3.35
CA GLY A 112 22.56 -2.58 4.22
C GLY A 112 22.54 -3.07 5.68
N LYS A 113 23.32 -4.12 5.97
CA LYS A 113 23.41 -4.91 7.22
C LYS A 113 23.63 -4.14 8.54
N THR A 114 23.62 -2.81 8.57
CA THR A 114 23.80 -2.02 9.80
C THR A 114 22.45 -1.72 10.48
N GLY A 115 21.73 -2.77 10.89
CA GLY A 115 20.73 -2.87 11.99
C GLY A 115 19.75 -1.73 12.37
N LYS A 116 19.67 -0.61 11.65
CA LYS A 116 18.91 0.58 12.08
C LYS A 116 17.98 1.18 11.01
N SER A 117 18.15 0.85 9.73
CA SER A 117 17.28 1.38 8.68
C SER A 117 16.81 0.28 7.74
N ASN A 118 15.52 -0.05 7.81
CA ASN A 118 14.87 -0.88 6.82
C ASN A 118 14.74 -0.10 5.49
N LYS A 119 15.28 -0.65 4.40
CA LYS A 119 15.29 0.07 3.11
C LYS A 119 13.89 0.24 2.54
N VAL A 120 12.98 -0.72 2.74
CA VAL A 120 11.61 -0.68 2.18
C VAL A 120 10.83 0.52 2.73
N ARG A 121 10.72 0.68 4.05
CA ARG A 121 10.04 1.85 4.65
C ARG A 121 10.75 3.16 4.33
N SER A 122 12.08 3.18 4.35
CA SER A 122 12.83 4.41 4.07
C SER A 122 12.69 4.87 2.62
N LEU A 123 12.55 3.97 1.65
CA LEU A 123 12.28 4.34 0.25
C LEU A 123 10.92 5.05 0.10
N HIS A 124 9.88 4.53 0.76
CA HIS A 124 8.58 5.18 0.80
C HIS A 124 8.66 6.58 1.45
N GLU A 125 9.32 6.69 2.60
CA GLU A 125 9.49 7.97 3.30
C GLU A 125 10.29 8.98 2.47
N GLN A 126 11.37 8.53 1.81
CA GLN A 126 12.17 9.38 0.93
C GLN A 126 11.37 9.93 -0.23
N GLU A 127 10.54 9.11 -0.87
CA GLU A 127 9.68 9.55 -1.96
C GLU A 127 8.58 10.49 -1.45
N TYR A 128 7.98 10.20 -0.30
CA TYR A 128 7.00 11.07 0.35
C TYR A 128 7.58 12.46 0.63
N GLN A 129 8.74 12.53 1.27
CA GLN A 129 9.43 13.79 1.58
C GLN A 129 9.85 14.53 0.30
N LYS A 130 10.28 13.82 -0.74
CA LYS A 130 10.61 14.41 -2.05
C LYS A 130 9.40 15.02 -2.73
N ILE A 131 8.23 14.40 -2.65
CA ILE A 131 6.98 14.94 -3.21
C ILE A 131 6.52 16.17 -2.41
N ILE A 132 6.55 16.09 -1.07
CA ILE A 132 6.14 17.20 -0.21
C ILE A 132 7.06 18.42 -0.34
N SER A 133 8.37 18.22 -0.33
CA SER A 133 9.36 19.32 -0.42
C SER A 133 9.31 20.08 -1.74
N LYS A 134 8.86 19.42 -2.82
CA LYS A 134 8.69 20.06 -4.14
C LYS A 134 7.34 20.76 -4.29
N ALA A 135 6.34 20.41 -3.50
CA ALA A 135 5.05 21.07 -3.52
C ALA A 135 5.13 22.40 -2.74
N LYS A 136 4.59 23.48 -3.33
CA LYS A 136 4.41 24.73 -2.60
C LYS A 136 3.32 24.51 -1.54
N ASN A 137 3.70 24.45 -0.27
CA ASN A 137 2.74 24.40 0.82
C ASN A 137 2.22 25.82 1.08
N GLY A 138 0.91 26.02 0.96
CA GLY A 138 0.30 27.34 1.21
C GLY A 138 -1.19 27.44 0.85
N GLY A 139 -1.76 26.39 0.26
CA GLY A 139 -3.18 26.33 -0.13
C GLY A 139 -4.02 25.37 0.70
N SER A 140 -5.25 25.14 0.25
CA SER A 140 -6.17 24.13 0.78
C SER A 140 -5.55 22.73 0.71
N LEU A 141 -6.07 21.76 1.49
CA LEU A 141 -5.61 20.37 1.42
C LEU A 141 -5.70 19.81 -0.01
N VAL A 142 -6.76 20.17 -0.73
CA VAL A 142 -7.00 19.74 -2.12
C VAL A 142 -6.04 20.43 -3.10
N GLU A 143 -5.73 21.70 -2.90
CA GLU A 143 -4.70 22.39 -3.71
C GLU A 143 -3.33 21.74 -3.52
N ASN A 144 -2.95 21.44 -2.27
CA ASN A 144 -1.69 20.77 -1.98
C ASN A 144 -1.65 19.36 -2.62
N LEU A 145 -2.75 18.60 -2.60
CA LEU A 145 -2.88 17.32 -3.29
C LEU A 145 -2.71 17.46 -4.81
N LYS A 146 -3.38 18.45 -5.43
CA LYS A 146 -3.29 18.74 -6.87
C LYS A 146 -1.87 19.12 -7.29
N GLU A 147 -1.15 19.89 -6.47
CA GLU A 147 0.26 20.23 -6.71
C GLU A 147 1.16 19.00 -6.59
N ARG A 148 1.00 18.20 -5.53
CA ARG A 148 1.78 16.96 -5.32
C ARG A 148 1.60 15.96 -6.45
N ARG A 149 0.36 15.82 -6.95
CA ARG A 149 0.03 14.97 -8.12
C ARG A 149 0.95 15.27 -9.32
N LYS A 150 1.30 16.53 -9.59
CA LYS A 150 2.11 16.89 -10.77
C LYS A 150 3.45 16.16 -10.79
N TYR A 151 4.01 15.85 -9.62
CA TYR A 151 5.27 15.11 -9.48
C TYR A 151 5.10 13.59 -9.57
N MET A 152 3.88 13.07 -9.37
CA MET A 152 3.55 11.66 -9.55
C MET A 152 3.23 11.34 -11.02
N VAL A 153 2.54 12.23 -11.73
CA VAL A 153 2.12 12.00 -13.13
C VAL A 153 3.30 11.72 -14.06
N THR A 154 4.47 12.33 -13.79
CA THR A 154 5.71 12.13 -14.56
C THR A 154 6.35 10.76 -14.32
N ASN A 155 6.04 10.09 -13.21
CA ASN A 155 6.61 8.81 -12.85
C ASN A 155 5.63 7.67 -13.20
N THR A 156 6.15 6.44 -13.28
CA THR A 156 5.28 5.26 -13.36
C THR A 156 4.57 5.11 -12.02
N ILE A 157 3.28 5.44 -11.97
CA ILE A 157 2.51 5.40 -10.73
C ILE A 157 2.27 3.95 -10.35
N ALA A 158 2.79 3.57 -9.19
CA ALA A 158 2.44 2.36 -8.50
C ALA A 158 2.34 2.69 -7.00
N VAL A 159 1.12 2.65 -6.48
CA VAL A 159 0.84 2.83 -5.05
C VAL A 159 0.22 1.55 -4.54
N GLY A 160 0.84 0.95 -3.52
CA GLY A 160 0.20 -0.14 -2.76
C GLY A 160 -0.82 0.47 -1.81
N VAL A 161 -2.00 -0.13 -1.70
CA VAL A 161 -3.09 0.32 -0.81
C VAL A 161 -3.52 -0.78 0.15
N PHE A 162 -4.09 -0.37 1.28
CA PHE A 162 -4.67 -1.21 2.33
C PHE A 162 -6.16 -0.86 2.57
N GLY A 163 -6.92 -1.81 3.11
CA GLY A 163 -8.31 -1.59 3.50
C GLY A 163 -8.49 -0.80 4.80
N LYS A 164 -7.39 -0.59 5.54
CA LYS A 164 -7.29 0.22 6.77
C LYS A 164 -6.04 1.09 6.66
N THR A 165 -5.83 2.01 7.60
CA THR A 165 -4.56 2.73 7.64
C THR A 165 -3.39 1.75 7.84
N ILE A 166 -2.19 2.15 7.41
CA ILE A 166 -0.96 1.36 7.56
C ILE A 166 -0.72 1.02 9.04
N ASP A 167 -1.01 1.94 9.96
CA ASP A 167 -0.81 1.72 11.40
C ASP A 167 -1.83 0.71 11.96
N GLU A 168 -3.11 0.82 11.60
CA GLU A 168 -4.13 -0.17 11.97
C GLU A 168 -3.83 -1.55 11.38
N THR A 169 -3.38 -1.57 10.13
CA THR A 169 -2.98 -2.80 9.43
C THR A 169 -1.77 -3.43 10.10
N ALA A 170 -0.78 -2.62 10.50
CA ALA A 170 0.39 -3.09 11.23
C ALA A 170 0.01 -3.66 12.61
N GLU A 171 -0.91 -3.02 13.33
CA GLU A 171 -1.42 -3.55 14.61
C GLU A 171 -2.13 -4.89 14.42
N GLU A 172 -2.98 -5.01 13.41
CA GLU A 172 -3.68 -6.26 13.09
C GLU A 172 -2.69 -7.39 12.76
N VAL A 173 -1.69 -7.09 11.93
CA VAL A 173 -0.62 -8.05 11.61
C VAL A 173 0.17 -8.41 12.86
N LEU A 174 0.49 -7.47 13.76
CA LEU A 174 1.21 -7.81 14.97
C LEU A 174 0.38 -8.69 15.91
N CYS A 175 -0.91 -8.39 16.09
CA CYS A 175 -1.82 -9.23 16.87
C CYS A 175 -1.84 -10.66 16.30
N TYR A 176 -1.91 -10.78 14.96
CA TYR A 176 -1.80 -12.06 14.29
C TYR A 176 -0.45 -12.76 14.57
N LEU A 177 0.68 -12.06 14.44
CA LEU A 177 2.01 -12.62 14.70
C LEU A 177 2.15 -13.12 16.15
N LYS A 178 1.63 -12.38 17.13
CA LYS A 178 1.62 -12.77 18.55
C LYS A 178 0.79 -14.02 18.83
N LEU A 179 -0.24 -14.30 18.03
CA LEU A 179 -1.02 -15.53 18.14
C LEU A 179 -0.30 -16.73 17.51
N GLN A 180 0.53 -16.51 16.48
CA GLN A 180 1.26 -17.57 15.79
C GLN A 180 2.63 -17.87 16.39
N LEU A 181 3.26 -16.88 17.03
CA LEU A 181 4.63 -16.97 17.53
C LEU A 181 4.66 -16.85 19.06
N SER A 182 5.27 -17.85 19.69
CA SER A 182 5.66 -17.75 21.10
C SER A 182 6.89 -16.83 21.25
N GLY A 183 7.14 -16.30 22.44
CA GLY A 183 8.05 -15.16 22.72
C GLY A 183 9.53 -15.29 22.34
N ASN A 184 9.96 -16.37 21.68
CA ASN A 184 11.31 -16.51 21.10
C ASN A 184 11.31 -17.27 19.76
N GLN A 185 10.13 -17.55 19.20
CA GLN A 185 10.02 -18.30 17.97
C GLN A 185 10.32 -17.39 16.78
N VAL A 186 11.18 -17.91 15.89
CA VAL A 186 11.46 -17.30 14.59
C VAL A 186 10.72 -18.11 13.55
N GLU A 187 10.00 -17.44 12.65
CA GLU A 187 9.28 -18.11 11.58
C GLU A 187 9.34 -17.30 10.27
N THR A 188 9.14 -17.99 9.15
CA THR A 188 9.27 -17.36 7.83
C THR A 188 8.03 -16.56 7.43
N PRO A 189 8.17 -15.42 6.71
CA PRO A 189 7.02 -14.75 6.10
C PRO A 189 6.18 -15.69 5.21
N TYR A 190 6.82 -16.63 4.52
CA TYR A 190 6.14 -17.68 3.77
C TYR A 190 5.15 -18.44 4.64
N TYR A 191 5.63 -18.97 5.75
CA TYR A 191 4.80 -19.74 6.67
C TYR A 191 3.70 -18.89 7.32
N LEU A 192 4.03 -17.65 7.68
CA LEU A 192 3.12 -16.75 8.38
C LEU A 192 2.00 -16.18 7.49
N PHE A 193 2.23 -15.98 6.19
CA PHE A 193 1.27 -15.27 5.33
C PHE A 193 0.80 -16.08 4.12
N TYR A 194 1.55 -17.09 3.70
CA TYR A 194 1.31 -17.80 2.43
C TYR A 194 1.12 -19.31 2.57
N ALA A 195 1.50 -19.92 3.71
CA ALA A 195 1.17 -21.31 3.98
C ALA A 195 -0.34 -21.48 3.97
N GLU A 196 -0.87 -22.43 3.21
CA GLU A 196 -2.30 -22.59 2.92
C GLU A 196 -3.12 -23.06 4.14
N ARG A 197 -3.22 -22.22 5.17
CA ARG A 197 -3.86 -22.50 6.45
C ARG A 197 -5.03 -21.57 6.68
N GLU A 198 -5.97 -21.96 7.53
CA GLU A 198 -7.10 -21.08 7.84
C GLU A 198 -6.63 -19.77 8.48
N SER A 199 -5.56 -19.80 9.28
CA SER A 199 -4.99 -18.62 9.94
C SER A 199 -4.39 -17.60 8.95
N THR A 200 -3.96 -18.02 7.76
CA THR A 200 -3.34 -17.12 6.76
C THR A 200 -4.36 -16.55 5.77
N ARG A 201 -5.61 -17.02 5.81
CA ARG A 201 -6.64 -16.75 4.80
C ARG A 201 -6.84 -15.26 4.49
N GLN A 202 -6.76 -14.40 5.50
CA GLN A 202 -6.96 -12.95 5.35
C GLN A 202 -5.79 -12.22 4.66
N PHE A 203 -4.60 -12.83 4.63
CA PHE A 203 -3.39 -12.22 4.05
C PHE A 203 -2.93 -12.91 2.76
N ARG A 204 -3.44 -14.10 2.45
CA ARG A 204 -2.96 -14.94 1.35
C ARG A 204 -3.00 -14.27 -0.03
N SER A 205 -3.93 -13.32 -0.24
CA SER A 205 -4.03 -12.58 -1.49
C SER A 205 -3.10 -11.37 -1.57
N TRP A 206 -2.44 -11.00 -0.48
CA TRP A 206 -1.59 -9.81 -0.44
C TRP A 206 -0.34 -10.05 -1.28
N PRO A 207 0.05 -9.07 -2.11
CA PRO A 207 1.35 -9.08 -2.77
C PRO A 207 2.49 -9.13 -1.76
N GLU A 208 3.64 -9.70 -2.16
CA GLU A 208 4.82 -9.77 -1.31
C GLU A 208 5.27 -8.39 -0.85
N GLU A 209 5.11 -7.36 -1.68
CA GLU A 209 5.47 -6.00 -1.36
C GLU A 209 4.62 -5.40 -0.24
N HIS A 210 3.34 -5.77 -0.14
CA HIS A 210 2.46 -5.34 0.96
C HIS A 210 2.90 -5.96 2.28
N VAL A 211 3.14 -7.27 2.28
CA VAL A 211 3.59 -7.99 3.48
C VAL A 211 4.96 -7.47 3.92
N ALA A 212 5.90 -7.33 2.98
CA ALA A 212 7.23 -6.78 3.24
C ALA A 212 7.16 -5.34 3.77
N PHE A 213 6.25 -4.51 3.27
CA PHE A 213 6.07 -3.15 3.74
C PHE A 213 5.52 -3.08 5.18
N ILE A 214 4.54 -3.94 5.53
CA ILE A 214 4.02 -4.00 6.90
C ILE A 214 5.06 -4.57 7.87
N ILE A 215 5.76 -5.64 7.51
CA ILE A 215 6.90 -6.16 8.28
C ILE A 215 7.95 -5.07 8.45
N SER A 216 8.27 -4.32 7.40
CA SER A 216 9.19 -3.19 7.47
C SER A 216 8.72 -2.12 8.46
N THR A 217 7.42 -1.87 8.51
CA THR A 217 6.83 -0.87 9.42
C THR A 217 6.96 -1.33 10.87
N LEU A 218 6.58 -2.58 11.17
CA LEU A 218 6.70 -3.17 12.50
C LEU A 218 8.15 -3.28 12.98
N ALA A 219 9.09 -3.62 12.09
CA ALA A 219 10.51 -3.67 12.40
C ALA A 219 11.06 -2.27 12.73
N THR A 220 10.65 -1.25 11.96
CA THR A 220 11.04 0.15 12.24
C THR A 220 10.50 0.63 13.59
N GLN A 221 9.29 0.19 13.96
CA GLN A 221 8.68 0.44 15.26
C GLN A 221 9.30 -0.38 16.41
N LYS A 222 10.29 -1.25 16.12
CA LYS A 222 10.93 -2.16 17.10
C LYS A 222 9.93 -3.09 17.80
N ARG A 223 8.90 -3.53 17.10
CA ARG A 223 7.90 -4.50 17.60
C ARG A 223 8.18 -5.93 17.14
N ILE A 224 9.00 -6.07 16.09
CA ILE A 224 9.51 -7.34 15.60
C ILE A 224 10.99 -7.19 15.24
N VAL A 225 11.69 -8.32 15.17
CA VAL A 225 13.02 -8.44 14.57
C VAL A 225 12.90 -9.23 13.27
N VAL A 226 13.60 -8.76 12.23
CA VAL A 226 13.76 -9.48 10.98
C VAL A 226 15.19 -9.99 10.90
N THR A 227 15.37 -11.29 10.71
CA THR A 227 16.67 -11.94 10.55
C THR A 227 16.74 -12.55 9.15
N ALA A 228 17.89 -12.42 8.48
CA ALA A 228 18.13 -13.10 7.23
C ALA A 228 19.00 -14.33 7.49
N ASN A 229 18.77 -15.42 6.75
CA ASN A 229 19.70 -16.55 6.77
C ASN A 229 21.07 -16.08 6.26
N GLU A 230 22.10 -16.13 7.10
CA GLU A 230 23.44 -15.63 6.80
C GLU A 230 24.11 -16.33 5.60
N THR A 231 23.65 -17.53 5.28
CA THR A 231 24.15 -18.33 4.14
C THR A 231 23.60 -17.88 2.79
N VAL A 232 22.53 -17.07 2.77
CA VAL A 232 21.89 -16.60 1.53
C VAL A 232 22.37 -15.19 1.21
N TYR A 233 22.82 -15.00 -0.03
CA TYR A 233 23.20 -13.68 -0.51
C TYR A 233 21.97 -12.75 -0.48
N CYS A 234 22.06 -11.61 0.20
CA CYS A 234 20.90 -10.76 0.52
C CYS A 234 20.05 -10.36 -0.71
N LYS A 235 20.61 -10.36 -1.92
CA LYS A 235 19.86 -10.05 -3.14
C LYS A 235 18.82 -11.10 -3.53
N ASN A 236 19.06 -12.36 -3.20
CA ASN A 236 18.24 -13.50 -3.63
C ASN A 236 17.23 -13.95 -2.56
N LEU A 237 17.14 -13.22 -1.45
CA LEU A 237 16.23 -13.59 -0.36
C LEU A 237 14.80 -13.68 -0.87
N ASN A 238 14.12 -14.75 -0.52
CA ASN A 238 12.69 -14.88 -0.70
C ASN A 238 11.97 -15.01 0.64
N SER A 239 10.64 -15.10 0.61
CA SER A 239 9.79 -15.18 1.80
C SER A 239 10.05 -16.40 2.68
N LYS A 240 10.80 -17.42 2.22
CA LYS A 240 11.19 -18.62 3.00
C LYS A 240 12.56 -18.50 3.66
N GLU A 241 13.34 -17.47 3.34
CA GLU A 241 14.75 -17.33 3.76
C GLU A 241 14.96 -16.20 4.78
N LEU A 242 13.86 -15.57 5.19
CA LEU A 242 13.79 -14.56 6.23
C LEU A 242 13.11 -15.13 7.46
N GLY A 243 13.61 -14.79 8.64
CA GLY A 243 12.97 -15.02 9.92
C GLY A 243 12.31 -13.75 10.45
N VAL A 244 11.12 -13.91 11.02
CA VAL A 244 10.40 -12.87 11.76
C VAL A 244 10.23 -13.37 13.19
N GLN A 245 10.56 -12.51 14.16
CA GLN A 245 10.41 -12.75 15.58
C GLN A 245 9.69 -11.58 16.24
N VAL A 246 8.73 -11.86 17.13
CA VAL A 246 8.05 -10.83 17.94
C VAL A 246 8.93 -10.47 19.14
N ILE A 247 8.97 -9.18 19.49
CA ILE A 247 9.64 -8.64 20.70
C ILE A 247 8.64 -8.50 21.84
#